data_AF-A0A965L6L4-F1
#
_entry.id   AF-A0A965L6L4-F1
#
_cell.length_a   1.000
_cell.length_b   1.000
_cell.length_c   1.000
_cell.angle_alpha   90.00
_cell.angle_beta   90.00
_cell.angle_gamma   90.00
#
_symmetry.space_group_name_H-M   'P 1'
#
loop_
_entity.id
_entity.type
_entity.pdbx_description
1 polymer ?
#
loop_
_entity_poly.entity_id
_entity_poly.type
_entity_poly.pdbx_seq_one_letter_code
_entity_poly.pdbx_strand_id
1 'polypeptide(L)'
;MSRFYKLIFLFLLFSIFQAQAQIPGAYATKSYLPLLKGKKVALVVNHTSVIGRTHLADSLLALGIHIQKIFAPEHGFRGTADAGEHVID
;
A
#
# COMPACT_ATOMS: atom_id res chain seq x y z
N MET A 1 -10.80 47.07 6.36
CA MET A 1 -11.49 45.77 6.26
C MET A 1 -11.02 44.91 5.10
N SER A 2 -10.82 45.44 3.87
CA SER A 2 -10.40 44.64 2.70
C SER A 2 -9.03 43.91 2.81
N ARG A 3 -8.05 44.50 3.52
CA ARG A 3 -6.72 43.88 3.74
C ARG A 3 -6.76 42.62 4.61
N PHE A 4 -7.71 42.55 5.55
CA PHE A 4 -7.88 41.41 6.46
C PHE A 4 -8.42 40.18 5.72
N TYR A 5 -9.46 40.37 4.90
CA TYR A 5 -9.99 39.30 4.03
C TYR A 5 -8.97 38.80 3.00
N LYS A 6 -8.10 39.68 2.48
CA LYS A 6 -6.99 39.27 1.60
C LYS A 6 -5.97 38.39 2.32
N LEU A 7 -5.67 38.68 3.59
CA LEU A 7 -4.75 37.87 4.39
C LEU A 7 -5.35 36.48 4.70
N ILE A 8 -6.63 36.42 5.06
CA ILE A 8 -7.35 35.16 5.27
C ILE A 8 -7.41 34.34 3.98
N PHE A 9 -7.70 34.98 2.86
CA PHE A 9 -7.72 34.33 1.54
C PHE A 9 -6.34 33.80 1.14
N LEU A 10 -5.28 34.58 1.38
CA LEU A 10 -3.90 34.15 1.12
C LEU A 10 -3.49 32.97 2.02
N PHE A 11 -3.92 32.97 3.28
CA PHE A 11 -3.68 31.87 4.21
C PHE A 11 -4.43 30.59 3.78
N LEU A 12 -5.69 30.70 3.35
CA LEU A 12 -6.48 29.59 2.81
C LEU A 12 -5.84 28.99 1.55
N LEU A 13 -5.34 29.81 0.63
CA LEU A 13 -4.60 29.34 -0.56
C LEU A 13 -3.32 28.59 -0.17
N PHE A 14 -2.62 29.05 0.87
CA PHE A 14 -1.41 28.40 1.37
C PHE A 14 -1.70 27.03 2.00
N SER A 15 -2.82 26.87 2.71
CA SER A 15 -3.21 25.58 3.30
C SER A 15 -3.56 24.52 2.25
N ILE A 16 -4.19 24.90 1.13
CA ILE A 16 -4.51 23.98 0.03
C ILE A 16 -3.22 23.45 -0.64
N PHE A 17 -2.18 24.29 -0.72
CA PHE A 17 -0.90 23.94 -1.33
C PHE A 17 -0.11 22.89 -0.53
N GLN A 18 -0.41 22.69 0.76
CA GLN A 18 0.30 21.76 1.64
C GLN A 18 -0.32 20.34 1.68
N ALA A 19 -1.46 20.13 1.03
CA ALA A 19 -2.15 18.83 1.03
C ALA A 19 -1.52 17.85 0.03
N GLN A 20 -0.38 17.25 0.40
CA GLN A 20 0.26 16.21 -0.41
C GLN A 20 -0.32 14.83 -0.09
N ALA A 21 -0.77 14.12 -1.13
CA ALA A 21 -1.22 12.73 -0.99
C ALA A 21 -0.06 11.83 -0.51
N GLN A 22 -0.31 11.06 0.54
CA GLN A 22 0.63 10.06 1.04
C GLN A 22 0.60 8.83 0.12
N ILE A 23 1.76 8.43 -0.39
CA ILE A 23 1.89 7.27 -1.26
C ILE A 23 2.44 6.10 -0.42
N PRO A 24 1.70 4.99 -0.25
CA PRO A 24 2.19 3.83 0.48
C PRO A 24 3.43 3.21 -0.17
N GLY A 25 4.32 2.64 0.64
CA GLY A 25 5.54 1.98 0.16
C GLY A 25 5.30 0.86 -0.85
N ALA A 26 4.12 0.20 -0.80
CA ALA A 26 3.72 -0.80 -1.79
C ALA A 26 3.78 -0.29 -3.24
N TYR A 27 3.54 1.01 -3.48
CA TYR A 27 3.59 1.59 -4.83
C TYR A 27 5.01 1.81 -5.35
N ALA A 28 6.04 1.76 -4.49
CA ALA A 28 7.43 2.00 -4.85
C ALA A 28 8.12 0.76 -5.48
N THR A 29 7.44 0.06 -6.39
CA THR A 29 7.90 -1.20 -7.01
C THR A 29 9.31 -1.11 -7.59
N LYS A 30 9.64 0.01 -8.26
CA LYS A 30 10.98 0.24 -8.82
C LYS A 30 12.10 0.20 -7.78
N SER A 31 11.80 0.58 -6.52
CA SER A 31 12.79 0.60 -5.44
C SER A 31 13.05 -0.81 -4.91
N TYR A 32 12.01 -1.62 -4.69
CA TYR A 32 12.16 -2.90 -4.01
C TYR A 32 12.22 -4.11 -4.93
N LEU A 33 11.67 -4.08 -6.16
CA LEU A 33 11.68 -5.26 -7.05
C LEU A 33 13.09 -5.80 -7.35
N PRO A 34 14.13 -4.96 -7.57
CA PRO A 34 15.49 -5.47 -7.76
C PRO A 34 16.03 -6.24 -6.54
N LEU A 35 15.58 -5.87 -5.34
CA LEU A 35 16.00 -6.51 -4.09
C LEU A 35 15.34 -7.88 -3.89
N LEU A 36 14.15 -8.07 -4.46
CA LEU A 36 13.35 -9.30 -4.34
C LEU A 36 13.68 -10.33 -5.42
N LYS A 37 14.21 -9.91 -6.57
CA LYS A 37 14.44 -10.80 -7.72
C LYS A 37 15.41 -11.94 -7.36
N GLY A 38 15.00 -13.18 -7.65
CA GLY A 38 15.78 -14.39 -7.37
C GLY A 38 15.93 -14.72 -5.88
N LYS A 39 15.22 -14.02 -4.98
CA LYS A 39 15.19 -14.34 -3.55
C LYS A 39 14.00 -15.23 -3.21
N LYS A 40 14.12 -15.93 -2.09
CA LYS A 40 12.99 -16.58 -1.42
C LYS A 40 12.25 -15.49 -0.64
N VAL A 41 11.07 -15.08 -1.12
CA VAL A 41 10.30 -13.98 -0.51
C VAL A 41 9.15 -14.55 0.30
N ALA A 42 8.97 -14.07 1.53
CA ALA A 42 7.74 -14.28 2.30
C ALA A 42 7.07 -12.94 2.55
N LEU A 43 5.74 -12.93 2.57
CA LEU A 43 4.93 -11.72 2.78
C LEU A 43 4.18 -11.78 4.10
N VAL A 44 4.12 -10.66 4.81
CA VAL A 44 3.20 -10.45 5.93
C VAL A 44 2.18 -9.42 5.46
N VAL A 45 0.96 -9.85 5.15
CA VAL A 45 -0.06 -9.03 4.47
C VAL A 45 -1.46 -9.41 4.93
N ASN A 46 -2.38 -8.47 4.73
CA ASN A 46 -3.82 -8.62 5.00
C ASN A 46 -4.64 -8.12 3.79
N HIS A 47 -5.97 -8.18 3.87
CA HIS A 47 -6.85 -7.77 2.78
C HIS A 47 -6.68 -6.31 2.33
N THR A 48 -6.14 -5.42 3.17
CA THR A 48 -5.89 -4.01 2.81
C THR A 48 -4.55 -3.79 2.10
N SER A 49 -3.74 -4.83 1.94
CA SER A 49 -2.41 -4.76 1.34
C SER A 49 -2.50 -4.69 -0.20
N VAL A 50 -2.91 -3.54 -0.74
CA VAL A 50 -3.22 -3.34 -2.16
C VAL A 50 -2.34 -2.29 -2.84
N ILE A 51 -2.11 -2.47 -4.15
CA ILE A 51 -1.65 -1.45 -5.09
C ILE A 51 -2.83 -1.15 -6.03
N GLY A 52 -3.41 0.04 -5.91
CA GLY A 52 -4.67 0.38 -6.56
C GLY A 52 -5.81 -0.52 -6.08
N ARG A 53 -6.31 -1.37 -6.97
CA ARG A 53 -7.37 -2.36 -6.69
C ARG A 53 -6.86 -3.80 -6.63
N THR A 54 -5.56 -4.00 -6.82
CA THR A 54 -4.95 -5.32 -6.89
C THR A 54 -4.18 -5.58 -5.61
N HIS A 55 -4.31 -6.78 -5.06
CA HIS A 55 -3.55 -7.14 -3.88
C HIS A 55 -2.05 -7.22 -4.19
N LEU A 56 -1.21 -6.86 -3.22
CA LEU A 56 0.25 -6.81 -3.38
C LEU A 56 0.82 -8.16 -3.82
N ALA A 57 0.35 -9.27 -3.23
CA ALA A 57 0.81 -10.61 -3.60
C ALA A 57 0.62 -10.91 -5.11
N ASP A 58 -0.55 -10.56 -5.66
CA ASP A 58 -0.85 -10.77 -7.09
C ASP A 58 0.03 -9.89 -7.98
N SER A 59 0.24 -8.65 -7.53
CA SER A 59 1.09 -7.70 -8.25
C SER A 59 2.52 -8.23 -8.33
N LEU A 60 3.07 -8.72 -7.21
CA LEU A 60 4.43 -9.29 -7.15
C LEU A 60 4.54 -10.58 -7.96
N LEU A 61 3.54 -11.46 -7.91
CA LEU A 61 3.50 -12.69 -8.71
C LEU A 61 3.51 -12.37 -10.21
N ALA A 62 2.66 -11.44 -10.66
CA ALA A 62 2.61 -10.98 -12.05
C ALA A 62 3.92 -10.32 -12.51
N LEU A 63 4.68 -9.73 -11.58
CA LEU A 63 6.00 -9.15 -11.82
C LEU A 63 7.15 -10.18 -11.75
N GLY A 64 6.82 -11.47 -11.63
CA GLY A 64 7.79 -12.57 -11.64
C GLY A 64 8.54 -12.78 -10.32
N ILE A 65 8.01 -12.26 -9.21
CA ILE A 65 8.57 -12.52 -7.88
C ILE A 65 8.03 -13.85 -7.35
N HIS A 66 8.94 -14.72 -6.93
CA HIS A 66 8.61 -16.01 -6.36
C HIS A 66 8.32 -15.87 -4.85
N ILE A 67 7.02 -15.89 -4.51
CA ILE A 67 6.55 -15.85 -3.13
C ILE A 67 6.51 -17.28 -2.59
N GLN A 68 7.21 -17.53 -1.49
CA GLN A 68 7.32 -18.83 -0.83
C GLN A 68 6.24 -19.06 0.23
N LYS A 69 5.84 -17.98 0.92
CA LYS A 69 4.92 -18.05 2.04
C LYS A 69 4.23 -16.71 2.24
N ILE A 70 2.97 -16.77 2.65
CA ILE A 70 2.18 -15.61 3.07
C ILE A 70 1.76 -15.84 4.52
N PHE A 71 1.96 -14.82 5.35
CA PHE A 71 1.50 -14.77 6.73
C PHE A 71 0.40 -13.71 6.83
N ALA A 72 -0.76 -14.10 7.34
CA ALA A 72 -1.90 -13.21 7.59
C ALA A 72 -2.21 -13.19 9.08
N PRO A 73 -2.34 -12.01 9.71
CA PRO A 73 -2.45 -11.90 11.17
C PRO A 73 -3.79 -12.41 11.73
N GLU A 74 -4.95 -12.02 11.16
CA GLU A 74 -6.26 -12.32 11.81
C GLU A 74 -7.46 -12.59 10.88
N HIS A 75 -7.59 -12.03 9.66
CA HIS A 75 -8.80 -12.21 8.82
C HIS A 75 -8.52 -12.86 7.47
N GLY A 76 -7.51 -13.74 7.43
CA GLY A 76 -6.95 -14.25 6.19
C GLY A 76 -6.32 -13.16 5.32
N PHE A 77 -5.61 -13.56 4.27
CA PHE A 77 -4.92 -12.60 3.41
C PHE A 77 -5.86 -11.92 2.38
N ARG A 78 -7.01 -12.56 2.08
CA ARG A 78 -8.05 -12.06 1.17
C ARG A 78 -9.28 -11.47 1.87
N GLY A 79 -9.38 -11.58 3.21
CA GLY A 79 -10.57 -11.14 3.94
C GLY A 79 -11.74 -12.13 3.86
N THR A 80 -11.52 -13.33 3.33
CA THR A 80 -12.55 -14.38 3.13
C THR A 80 -12.34 -15.60 4.03
N ALA A 81 -11.30 -15.61 4.87
CA ALA A 81 -10.97 -16.73 5.75
C ALA A 81 -11.03 -16.31 7.22
N ASP A 82 -11.38 -17.25 8.09
CA ASP A 82 -11.49 -17.02 9.52
C ASP A 82 -10.09 -16.93 10.19
N ALA A 83 -10.07 -16.41 11.43
CA ALA A 83 -8.84 -16.16 12.15
C ALA A 83 -8.03 -17.45 12.42
N GLY A 84 -6.75 -17.42 12.03
CA GLY A 84 -5.81 -18.53 12.25
C GLY A 84 -5.98 -19.71 11.28
N GLU A 85 -6.79 -19.58 10.23
CA GLU A 85 -7.01 -20.66 9.28
C GLU A 85 -5.82 -20.84 8.32
N HIS A 86 -5.41 -22.10 8.12
CA HIS A 86 -4.42 -22.45 7.10
C HIS A 86 -5.11 -22.41 5.73
N VAL A 87 -5.06 -21.26 5.07
CA VAL A 87 -5.65 -21.11 3.73
C VAL A 87 -4.79 -21.91 2.74
N ILE A 88 -5.37 -22.95 2.16
CA ILE A 88 -4.84 -23.68 1.00
C ILE A 88 -5.30 -22.92 -0.23
N ASP A 89 -4.40 -22.12 -0.80
CA ASP A 89 -4.51 -21.54 -2.16
C ASP A 89 -3.19 -21.81 -2.90
#